data_AF-A0A8T0DJY4-F1
#
_entry.id   AF-A0A8T0DJY4-F1
#
_cell.length_a   1.000
_cell.length_b   1.000
_cell.length_c   1.000
_cell.angle_alpha   90.00
_cell.angle_beta   90.00
_cell.angle_gamma   90.00
#
_symmetry.space_group_name_H-M   'P 1'
#
loop_
_entity.id
_entity.type
_entity.pdbx_description
1 polymer ?
#
loop_
_entity_poly.entity_id
_entity_poly.type
_entity_poly.pdbx_seq_one_letter_code
_entity_poly.pdbx_strand_id
1 'polypeptide(L)'
;MCRALQNYSRKTRELTFEANVMQHPSSDRLITTHNATYIEPRFMPGYRGHCPLEKFDYGQTYGNFTAKQFQDYRSAALNSSMTPYRNGGIFPTYYSHTPDIVINNQKANRERYADRFDVSLYNRDHARGKEIQNFDLLAQQHREYYKDKTGTLYPLPIFQLPKANLQRIKERYLI
;
A
#
# COMPACT_ATOMS: atom_id res chain seq x y z
N MET A 1 29.53 16.52 -19.28
CA MET A 1 29.26 16.56 -17.82
C MET A 1 28.63 15.29 -17.23
N CYS A 2 27.89 14.46 -17.98
CA CYS A 2 27.19 13.28 -17.43
C CYS A 2 28.05 12.10 -16.92
N ARG A 3 29.28 11.90 -17.42
CA ARG A 3 30.10 10.73 -17.02
C ARG A 3 30.72 10.86 -15.61
N ALA A 4 31.04 12.08 -15.18
CA ALA A 4 31.65 12.33 -13.87
C ALA A 4 30.68 12.03 -12.70
N LEU A 5 29.39 12.34 -12.88
CA LEU A 5 28.35 12.07 -11.87
C LEU A 5 28.03 10.57 -11.75
N GLN A 6 28.05 9.83 -12.87
CA GLN A 6 27.89 8.37 -12.85
C GLN A 6 29.06 7.67 -12.12
N ASN A 7 30.27 8.18 -12.28
CA ASN A 7 31.46 7.66 -11.58
C ASN A 7 31.44 7.98 -10.09
N TYR A 8 30.95 9.15 -9.69
CA TYR A 8 30.78 9.54 -8.28
C TYR A 8 29.73 8.66 -7.56
N SER A 9 28.62 8.34 -8.23
CA SER A 9 27.57 7.46 -7.69
C SER A 9 28.01 6.00 -7.56
N ARG A 10 28.88 5.49 -8.46
CA ARG A 10 29.47 4.15 -8.32
C ARG A 10 30.48 4.09 -7.17
N LYS A 11 31.35 5.09 -7.06
CA LYS A 11 32.38 5.14 -6.00
C LYS A 11 31.80 5.26 -4.59
N THR A 12 30.68 5.96 -4.43
CA THR A 12 29.94 6.04 -3.15
C THR A 12 29.18 4.74 -2.81
N ARG A 13 28.73 3.98 -3.81
CA ARG A 13 28.17 2.63 -3.62
C ARG A 13 29.22 1.59 -3.24
N GLU A 14 30.42 1.67 -3.81
CA GLU A 14 31.55 0.80 -3.43
C GLU A 14 32.02 1.11 -2.00
N LEU A 15 32.14 2.38 -1.62
CA LEU A 15 32.54 2.77 -0.25
C LEU A 15 31.51 2.39 0.82
N THR A 16 30.21 2.36 0.49
CA THR A 16 29.16 1.90 1.42
C THR A 16 29.04 0.38 1.48
N PHE A 17 29.49 -0.34 0.45
CA PHE A 17 29.65 -1.80 0.47
C PHE A 17 30.87 -2.21 1.31
N GLU A 18 32.00 -1.51 1.15
CA GLU A 18 33.23 -1.71 1.94
C GLU A 18 33.03 -1.40 3.44
N ALA A 19 32.21 -0.38 3.78
CA ALA A 19 31.93 -0.02 5.17
C ALA A 19 31.15 -1.10 5.96
N ASN A 20 30.46 -2.02 5.29
CA ASN A 20 29.74 -3.13 5.93
C ASN A 20 30.56 -4.43 6.03
N VAL A 21 31.82 -4.43 5.56
CA VAL A 21 32.69 -5.62 5.58
C VAL A 21 33.58 -5.69 6.84
N MET A 22 33.68 -4.62 7.63
CA MET A 22 34.57 -4.58 8.80
C MET A 22 33.83 -4.82 10.13
N GLN A 23 33.33 -6.04 10.30
CA GLN A 23 33.23 -6.64 11.65
C GLN A 23 34.21 -7.81 11.68
N HIS A 24 35.39 -7.60 12.28
CA HIS A 24 36.35 -8.67 12.47
C HIS A 24 35.69 -9.82 13.26
N PRO A 25 35.74 -11.07 12.75
CA PRO A 25 35.20 -12.21 13.48
C PRO A 25 36.11 -12.51 14.67
N SER A 26 35.55 -12.48 15.89
CA SER A 26 36.18 -13.19 17.01
C SER A 26 36.27 -14.68 16.65
N SER A 27 37.28 -15.38 17.16
CA SER A 27 37.63 -16.77 16.85
C SER A 27 36.55 -17.81 17.16
N ASP A 28 35.37 -17.38 17.61
CA ASP A 28 34.25 -18.22 18.05
C ASP A 28 33.02 -18.08 17.13
N ARG A 29 33.17 -17.46 15.95
CA ARG A 29 32.06 -17.23 15.02
C ARG A 29 31.91 -18.42 14.06
N LEU A 30 30.92 -19.29 14.34
CA LEU A 30 30.47 -20.34 13.43
C LEU A 30 30.15 -19.77 12.04
N ILE A 31 30.88 -20.20 11.01
CA ILE A 31 30.61 -19.88 9.62
C ILE A 31 29.51 -20.84 9.13
N THR A 32 28.27 -20.36 9.10
CA THR A 32 27.14 -21.09 8.51
C THR A 32 27.17 -20.97 6.98
N THR A 33 27.01 -22.10 6.28
CA THR A 33 26.88 -22.17 4.81
C THR A 33 25.52 -21.67 4.32
N HIS A 34 24.54 -21.53 5.23
CA HIS A 34 23.27 -20.88 4.97
C HIS A 34 23.41 -19.42 5.35
N ASN A 35 23.43 -18.52 4.36
CA ASN A 35 23.08 -17.13 4.62
C ASN A 35 21.62 -17.16 5.10
N ALA A 36 21.36 -16.80 6.36
CA ALA A 36 20.00 -16.43 6.71
C ALA A 36 19.65 -15.25 5.79
N THR A 37 18.92 -15.55 4.71
CA THR A 37 18.78 -14.64 3.59
C THR A 37 18.00 -13.45 4.12
N TYR A 38 18.62 -12.28 4.23
CA TYR A 38 17.91 -11.07 4.63
C TYR A 38 16.77 -10.85 3.63
N ILE A 39 15.54 -11.09 4.08
CA ILE A 39 14.34 -10.86 3.28
C ILE A 39 13.95 -9.42 3.53
N GLU A 40 13.96 -8.57 2.50
CA GLU A 40 13.47 -7.21 2.67
C GLU A 40 12.01 -7.25 3.17
N PRO A 41 11.62 -6.45 4.17
CA PRO A 41 10.26 -6.47 4.70
C PRO A 41 9.16 -6.17 3.67
N ARG A 42 9.50 -5.70 2.47
CA ARG A 42 8.55 -5.56 1.35
C ARG A 42 8.12 -6.90 0.74
N PHE A 43 8.96 -7.92 0.83
CA PHE A 43 8.72 -9.26 0.27
C PHE A 43 8.22 -10.25 1.30
N MET A 44 8.12 -9.82 2.55
CA MET A 44 7.66 -10.65 3.65
C MET A 44 6.12 -10.67 3.60
N PRO A 45 5.48 -11.82 3.36
CA PRO A 45 4.01 -11.92 3.35
C PRO A 45 3.47 -11.70 4.77
N GLY A 46 2.22 -11.22 4.89
CA GLY A 46 1.61 -10.83 6.17
C GLY A 46 1.58 -11.90 7.27
N TYR A 47 1.91 -13.15 6.96
CA TYR A 47 2.37 -14.19 7.91
C TYR A 47 2.78 -15.43 7.11
N ARG A 48 4.04 -15.94 7.20
CA ARG A 48 4.39 -17.30 6.74
C ARG A 48 5.55 -17.95 7.52
N GLY A 49 5.33 -18.23 8.80
CA GLY A 49 6.17 -19.16 9.57
C GLY A 49 7.43 -18.55 10.20
N HIS A 50 8.22 -19.39 10.88
CA HIS A 50 9.38 -19.03 11.70
C HIS A 50 10.57 -18.52 10.86
N CYS A 51 11.01 -17.28 11.12
CA CYS A 51 12.23 -16.71 10.57
C CYS A 51 13.42 -17.04 11.49
N PRO A 52 14.44 -17.77 11.00
CA PRO A 52 15.65 -18.03 11.76
C PRO A 52 16.37 -16.71 12.09
N LEU A 53 16.94 -16.60 13.30
CA LEU A 53 17.60 -15.41 13.87
C LEU A 53 16.69 -14.32 14.44
N GLU A 54 15.37 -14.33 14.17
CA GLU A 54 14.42 -13.49 14.92
C GLU A 54 14.03 -14.22 16.21
N LYS A 55 14.56 -13.73 17.34
CA LYS A 55 14.41 -14.38 18.65
C LYS A 55 12.96 -14.31 19.14
N PHE A 56 12.45 -15.43 19.66
CA PHE A 56 11.30 -15.42 20.54
C PHE A 56 11.72 -14.82 21.88
N ASP A 57 11.44 -13.53 22.08
CA ASP A 57 11.62 -12.91 23.40
C ASP A 57 10.44 -13.27 24.31
N TYR A 58 10.74 -13.55 25.58
CA TYR A 58 9.71 -13.88 26.57
C TYR A 58 8.69 -12.74 26.69
N GLY A 59 7.42 -13.03 26.46
CA GLY A 59 6.34 -12.05 26.49
C GLY A 59 6.05 -11.33 25.16
N GLN A 60 6.78 -11.64 24.07
CA GLN A 60 6.46 -11.17 22.72
C GLN A 60 6.16 -12.35 21.80
N THR A 61 4.97 -12.37 21.21
CA THR A 61 4.64 -13.38 20.21
C THR A 61 5.39 -13.08 18.91
N TYR A 62 5.71 -14.14 18.17
CA TYR A 62 6.33 -14.00 16.85
C TYR A 62 5.54 -13.07 15.91
N GLY A 63 4.20 -13.10 16.01
CA GLY A 63 3.33 -12.22 15.24
C GLY A 63 3.46 -10.75 15.62
N ASN A 64 3.59 -10.45 16.91
CA ASN A 64 3.82 -9.08 17.37
C ASN A 64 5.20 -8.58 16.93
N PHE A 65 6.23 -9.44 16.99
CA PHE A 65 7.59 -9.09 16.58
C PHE A 65 7.64 -8.75 15.09
N THR A 66 7.16 -9.65 14.23
CA THR A 66 7.14 -9.44 12.78
C THR A 66 6.30 -8.22 12.41
N ALA A 67 5.10 -8.06 12.99
CA ALA A 67 4.28 -6.87 12.78
C ALA A 67 5.02 -5.57 13.15
N LYS A 68 5.72 -5.54 14.29
CA LYS A 68 6.57 -4.41 14.69
C LYS A 68 7.69 -4.17 13.67
N GLN A 69 8.38 -5.21 13.23
CA GLN A 69 9.47 -5.11 12.25
C GLN A 69 8.99 -4.51 10.91
N PHE A 70 7.78 -4.87 10.44
CA PHE A 70 7.16 -4.25 9.27
C PHE A 70 6.84 -2.77 9.49
N GLN A 71 6.27 -2.42 10.65
CA GLN A 71 5.95 -1.03 10.97
C GLN A 71 7.22 -0.18 11.10
N ASP A 72 8.26 -0.70 11.75
CA ASP A 72 9.56 -0.06 11.88
C ASP A 72 10.18 0.15 10.49
N TYR A 73 10.17 -0.87 9.63
CA TYR A 73 10.63 -0.73 8.25
C TYR A 73 9.84 0.32 7.45
N ARG A 74 8.50 0.27 7.52
CA ARG A 74 7.62 1.23 6.86
C ARG A 74 7.88 2.65 7.35
N SER A 75 8.03 2.83 8.66
CA SER A 75 8.32 4.13 9.27
C SER A 75 9.70 4.66 8.86
N ALA A 76 10.74 3.81 8.86
CA ALA A 76 12.07 4.17 8.39
C ALA A 76 12.06 4.58 6.91
N ALA A 77 11.34 3.84 6.05
CA ALA A 77 11.18 4.17 4.64
C ALA A 77 10.37 5.46 4.42
N LEU A 78 9.31 5.70 5.20
CA LEU A 78 8.57 6.95 5.16
C LEU A 78 9.43 8.13 5.64
N ASN A 79 10.21 7.97 6.72
CA ASN A 79 11.11 8.99 7.24
C ASN A 79 12.26 9.33 6.28
N SER A 80 12.73 8.35 5.50
CA SER A 80 13.79 8.60 4.50
C SER A 80 13.24 9.15 3.18
N SER A 81 11.97 8.91 2.84
CA SER A 81 11.32 9.35 1.60
C SER A 81 10.71 10.77 1.66
N MET A 82 11.37 11.67 2.39
CA MET A 82 10.95 13.08 2.52
C MET A 82 11.13 13.89 1.25
N THR A 83 12.14 13.55 0.46
CA THR A 83 12.49 14.28 -0.76
C THR A 83 12.97 13.30 -1.85
N PRO A 84 12.82 13.65 -3.14
CA PRO A 84 13.33 12.85 -4.26
C PRO A 84 14.84 12.58 -4.21
N TYR A 85 15.58 13.38 -3.43
CA TYR A 85 17.04 13.37 -3.37
C TYR A 85 17.60 12.55 -2.22
N ARG A 86 16.75 11.98 -1.34
CA ARG A 86 17.18 11.11 -0.24
C ARG A 86 17.19 9.62 -0.65
N ASN A 87 18.03 8.86 0.03
CA ASN A 87 18.14 7.42 -0.14
C ASN A 87 16.85 6.75 0.38
N GLY A 88 16.07 6.15 -0.51
CA GLY A 88 14.79 5.51 -0.18
C GLY A 88 13.73 5.65 -1.26
N GLY A 89 13.90 6.59 -2.19
CA GLY A 89 12.92 6.84 -3.25
C GLY A 89 11.69 7.58 -2.76
N ILE A 90 10.67 7.68 -3.62
CA ILE A 90 9.44 8.43 -3.36
C ILE A 90 8.31 7.45 -3.07
N PHE A 91 7.71 7.53 -1.89
CA PHE A 91 6.51 6.77 -1.53
C PHE A 91 5.33 7.73 -1.36
N PRO A 92 4.57 8.02 -2.44
CA PRO A 92 3.46 8.96 -2.40
C PRO A 92 2.21 8.28 -1.84
N THR A 93 2.15 8.17 -0.51
CA THR A 93 1.03 7.56 0.23
C THR A 93 0.36 8.59 1.12
N TYR A 94 -0.84 8.31 1.65
CA TYR A 94 -1.50 9.20 2.61
C TYR A 94 -0.63 9.53 3.85
N TYR A 95 0.31 8.65 4.18
CA TYR A 95 1.19 8.77 5.35
C TYR A 95 2.54 9.45 5.04
N SER A 96 2.67 10.08 3.87
CA SER A 96 3.85 10.87 3.53
C SER A 96 3.88 12.16 4.35
N HIS A 97 5.03 12.56 4.87
CA HIS A 97 5.13 13.77 5.69
C HIS A 97 5.10 15.06 4.86
N THR A 98 5.39 14.98 3.55
CA THR A 98 5.32 16.11 2.62
C THR A 98 4.11 15.92 1.67
N PRO A 99 3.06 16.75 1.79
CA PRO A 99 1.84 16.58 1.00
C PRO A 99 2.06 16.83 -0.49
N ASP A 100 3.05 17.65 -0.85
CA ASP A 100 3.40 17.97 -2.23
C ASP A 100 3.78 16.72 -3.04
N ILE A 101 4.41 15.73 -2.41
CA ILE A 101 4.79 14.48 -3.07
C ILE A 101 3.53 13.70 -3.49
N VAL A 102 2.51 13.67 -2.64
CA VAL A 102 1.24 12.97 -2.91
C VAL A 102 0.49 13.68 -4.04
N ILE A 103 0.40 15.01 -3.96
CA ILE A 103 -0.28 15.84 -4.96
C ILE A 103 0.41 15.72 -6.33
N ASN A 104 1.73 15.82 -6.36
CA ASN A 104 2.51 15.71 -7.60
C ASN A 104 2.42 14.31 -8.22
N ASN A 105 2.41 13.24 -7.42
CA ASN A 105 2.18 11.90 -7.93
C ASN A 105 0.77 11.71 -8.52
N GLN A 106 -0.26 12.27 -7.88
CA GLN A 106 -1.62 12.22 -8.42
C GLN A 106 -1.70 12.95 -9.77
N LYS A 107 -1.11 14.15 -9.87
CA LYS A 107 -0.99 14.89 -11.13
C LYS A 107 -0.29 14.06 -12.21
N ALA A 108 0.90 13.54 -11.89
CA ALA A 108 1.68 12.72 -12.82
C ALA A 108 0.97 11.43 -13.26
N ASN A 109 0.20 10.78 -12.39
CA ASN A 109 -0.57 9.59 -12.76
C ASN A 109 -1.73 9.90 -13.69
N ARG A 110 -2.41 11.05 -13.51
CA ARG A 110 -3.46 11.52 -14.43
C ARG A 110 -2.88 11.88 -15.79
N GLU A 111 -1.74 12.56 -15.80
CA GLU A 111 -1.06 13.01 -17.02
C GLU A 111 -0.28 11.88 -17.72
N ARG A 112 0.01 10.76 -17.04
CA ARG A 112 0.74 9.60 -17.59
C ARG A 112 0.16 9.09 -18.91
N TYR A 113 -1.15 9.23 -19.09
CA TYR A 113 -1.86 8.75 -20.27
C TYR A 113 -2.21 9.85 -21.26
N ALA A 114 -1.93 11.12 -20.97
CA ALA A 114 -2.25 12.25 -21.84
C ALA A 114 -1.41 12.26 -23.12
N ASP A 115 -0.14 11.90 -23.03
CA ASP A 115 0.80 11.84 -24.16
C ASP A 115 0.94 10.45 -24.76
N ARG A 116 0.06 9.51 -24.37
CA ARG A 116 0.14 8.13 -24.87
C ARG A 116 -0.34 8.09 -26.31
N PHE A 117 0.47 7.50 -27.18
CA PHE A 117 0.06 7.24 -28.55
C PHE A 117 -1.15 6.30 -28.55
N ASP A 118 -2.26 6.77 -29.14
CA ASP A 118 -3.49 5.98 -29.22
C ASP A 118 -3.31 4.87 -30.26
N VAL A 119 -3.26 3.64 -29.79
CA VAL A 119 -3.26 2.45 -30.64
C VAL A 119 -4.63 1.79 -30.55
N SER A 120 -5.34 1.71 -31.68
CA SER A 120 -6.55 0.90 -31.78
C SER A 120 -6.16 -0.58 -31.89
N LEU A 121 -6.71 -1.41 -31.00
CA LEU A 121 -6.60 -2.86 -31.16
C LEU A 121 -7.56 -3.30 -32.25
N TYR A 122 -7.07 -4.08 -33.22
CA TYR A 122 -7.88 -4.64 -34.31
C TYR A 122 -8.88 -5.71 -33.85
N ASN A 123 -8.62 -6.32 -32.68
CA ASN A 123 -9.51 -7.30 -32.04
C ASN A 123 -10.58 -6.64 -31.14
N ARG A 124 -11.12 -5.48 -31.54
CA ARG A 124 -12.23 -4.85 -30.82
C ARG A 124 -13.55 -5.31 -31.43
N ASP A 125 -14.32 -6.07 -30.65
CA ASP A 125 -15.68 -6.44 -31.00
C ASP A 125 -16.62 -5.25 -30.78
N HIS A 126 -16.92 -4.55 -31.88
CA HIS A 126 -17.82 -3.40 -31.86
C HIS A 126 -19.27 -3.77 -31.50
N ALA A 127 -19.71 -4.99 -31.81
CA ALA A 127 -21.06 -5.46 -31.47
C ALA A 127 -21.19 -5.64 -29.96
N ARG A 128 -20.25 -6.36 -29.34
CA ARG A 128 -20.19 -6.52 -27.88
C ARG A 128 -20.06 -5.18 -27.15
N GLY A 129 -19.28 -4.24 -27.69
CA GLY A 129 -19.15 -2.90 -27.13
C GLY A 129 -20.49 -2.15 -27.08
N LYS A 130 -21.27 -2.22 -28.17
CA LYS A 130 -22.62 -1.62 -28.23
C LYS A 130 -23.60 -2.32 -27.29
N GLU A 131 -23.54 -3.64 -27.18
CA GLU A 131 -24.38 -4.40 -26.24
C GLU A 131 -24.15 -3.96 -24.79
N ILE A 132 -22.89 -3.81 -24.38
CA ILE A 132 -22.53 -3.34 -23.04
C ILE A 132 -23.05 -1.92 -22.80
N GLN A 133 -22.90 -1.01 -23.77
CA GLN A 133 -23.42 0.35 -23.68
C GLN A 133 -24.95 0.38 -23.55
N ASN A 134 -25.64 -0.42 -24.36
CA ASN A 134 -27.09 -0.54 -24.32
C ASN A 134 -27.57 -1.13 -22.98
N PHE A 135 -26.88 -2.14 -22.47
CA PHE A 135 -27.17 -2.74 -21.18
C PHE A 135 -27.00 -1.73 -20.04
N ASP A 136 -25.90 -0.96 -20.03
CA ASP A 136 -25.69 0.06 -19.00
C ASP A 136 -26.77 1.16 -19.08
N LEU A 137 -27.13 1.61 -20.29
CA LEU A 137 -28.23 2.56 -20.50
C LEU A 137 -29.55 2.04 -19.90
N LEU A 138 -29.93 0.79 -20.21
CA LEU A 138 -31.14 0.16 -19.67
C LEU A 138 -31.07 0.03 -18.13
N ALA A 139 -29.92 -0.32 -17.58
CA ALA A 139 -29.72 -0.41 -16.14
C ALA A 139 -29.86 0.97 -15.46
N GLN A 140 -29.37 2.03 -16.09
CA GLN A 140 -29.57 3.41 -15.60
C GLN A 140 -31.03 3.82 -15.67
N GLN A 141 -31.73 3.55 -16.78
CA GLN A 141 -33.16 3.83 -16.90
C GLN A 141 -33.98 3.10 -15.83
N HIS A 142 -33.65 1.83 -15.56
CA HIS A 142 -34.28 1.08 -14.48
C HIS A 142 -33.98 1.67 -13.10
N ARG A 143 -32.75 2.12 -12.84
CA ARG A 143 -32.41 2.85 -11.60
C ARG A 143 -33.21 4.14 -11.46
N GLU A 144 -33.39 4.87 -12.56
CA GLU A 144 -34.16 6.12 -12.60
C GLU A 144 -35.65 5.89 -12.35
N TYR A 145 -36.20 4.75 -12.78
CA TYR A 145 -37.59 4.40 -12.52
C TYR A 145 -37.94 4.34 -11.02
N TYR A 146 -37.00 3.92 -10.17
CA TYR A 146 -37.18 3.90 -8.71
C TYR A 146 -36.76 5.21 -8.03
N LYS A 147 -36.25 6.19 -8.76
CA LYS A 147 -35.99 7.51 -8.18
C LYS A 147 -37.34 8.19 -7.95
N ASP A 148 -37.52 8.72 -6.75
CA ASP A 148 -38.66 9.55 -6.44
C ASP A 148 -38.66 10.82 -7.32
N LYS A 149 -39.83 11.26 -7.77
CA LYS A 149 -40.02 12.46 -8.60
C LYS A 149 -39.77 13.75 -7.84
N THR A 150 -39.69 13.68 -6.51
CA THR A 150 -39.48 14.83 -5.63
C THR A 150 -38.07 15.43 -5.76
N GLY A 151 -37.11 14.70 -6.34
CA GLY A 151 -35.72 15.16 -6.48
C GLY A 151 -34.98 15.31 -5.14
N THR A 152 -35.65 14.97 -4.04
CA THR A 152 -35.13 15.02 -2.68
C THR A 152 -35.10 13.60 -2.13
N LEU A 153 -33.98 13.21 -1.50
CA LEU A 153 -33.99 12.00 -0.67
C LEU A 153 -35.02 12.22 0.45
N TYR A 154 -35.99 11.32 0.59
CA TYR A 154 -36.92 11.38 1.72
C TYR A 154 -36.09 11.36 3.02
N PRO A 155 -36.12 12.43 3.82
CA PRO A 155 -35.37 12.44 5.07
C PRO A 155 -36.02 11.37 5.96
N LEU A 156 -35.32 10.25 6.16
CA LEU A 156 -35.76 9.24 7.11
C LEU A 156 -35.80 9.92 8.48
N PRO A 157 -36.99 10.10 9.09
CA PRO A 157 -37.14 10.93 10.28
C PRO A 157 -36.31 10.41 11.46
N ILE A 158 -36.08 9.09 11.51
CA ILE A 158 -35.14 8.43 12.41
C ILE A 158 -34.45 7.30 11.65
N PHE A 159 -33.12 7.31 11.64
CA PHE A 159 -32.36 6.09 11.35
C PHE A 159 -32.43 5.23 12.61
N GLN A 160 -33.28 4.20 12.62
CA GLN A 160 -33.35 3.27 13.75
C GLN A 160 -32.08 2.42 13.73
N LEU A 161 -31.07 2.84 14.49
CA LEU A 161 -29.93 1.99 14.79
C LEU A 161 -30.45 0.73 15.49
N PRO A 162 -29.99 -0.48 15.10
CA PRO A 162 -30.41 -1.70 15.76
C PRO A 162 -30.01 -1.63 17.24
N LYS A 163 -31.01 -1.56 18.12
CA LYS A 163 -30.78 -1.57 19.57
C LYS A 163 -30.20 -2.93 19.97
N ALA A 164 -29.33 -2.93 20.98
CA ALA A 164 -28.82 -4.19 21.53
C ALA A 164 -29.98 -5.07 22.02
N ASN A 165 -29.89 -6.38 21.80
CA ASN A 165 -30.96 -7.34 22.16
C ASN A 165 -31.42 -7.19 23.62
N LEU A 166 -30.49 -6.90 24.53
CA LEU A 166 -30.77 -6.70 25.95
C LEU A 166 -31.70 -5.50 26.20
N GLN A 167 -31.48 -4.37 25.51
CA GLN A 167 -32.34 -3.20 25.61
C GLN A 167 -33.74 -3.47 25.05
N ARG A 168 -33.81 -4.20 23.92
CA ARG A 168 -35.08 -4.57 23.29
C ARG A 168 -35.91 -5.52 24.17
N ILE A 169 -35.24 -6.44 24.89
CA ILE A 169 -35.89 -7.36 25.85
C ILE A 169 -36.38 -6.59 27.07
N LYS A 170 -35.59 -5.65 27.62
CA LYS A 170 -35.99 -4.81 28.75
C LYS A 170 -37.22 -3.98 28.44
N GLU A 171 -37.20 -3.22 27.34
CA GLU A 171 -38.34 -2.37 26.93
C GLU A 171 -39.64 -3.18 26.67
N ARG A 172 -39.52 -4.45 26.29
CA ARG A 172 -40.68 -5.30 25.95
C ARG A 172 -41.30 -6.01 27.15
N TYR A 173 -40.51 -6.32 28.18
CA TYR A 173 -40.93 -7.22 29.26
C TYR A 173 -40.74 -6.66 30.67
N LEU A 174 -40.07 -5.51 30.80
CA LEU A 174 -39.88 -4.81 32.06
C LEU A 174 -40.51 -3.42 31.89
N ILE A 175 -41.73 -3.27 32.41
CA ILE A 175 -42.40 -1.97 32.61
C ILE A 175 -41.79 -1.32 33.84
#